data_AF-A0A0G4KZC4-F1
#
_entry.id   AF-A0A0G4KZC4-F1
#
_cell.length_a   1.000
_cell.length_b   1.000
_cell.length_c   1.000
_cell.angle_alpha   90.00
_cell.angle_beta   90.00
_cell.angle_gamma   90.00
#
_symmetry.space_group_name_H-M   'P 1'
#
loop_
_entity.id
_entity.type
_entity.pdbx_description
1 polymer ?
#
loop_
_entity_poly.entity_id
_entity_poly.type
_entity_poly.pdbx_seq_one_letter_code
_entity_poly.pdbx_strand_id
1 'polypeptide(L)'
;MSSTNLLGSTRAAPDGTYKGLANKTSFVQRNLDAPSRTVGPIKAPTNIRTITVIDYTPDTCKDYKQTGFCGFGDNCKFLHAREDYKQGWQLDKEWEDVAKGKKNLGGTVVADANRSKVADDDDDEEDAMLENIPFACIICREPYKSPVVTRCGHYFCEPCALKRYRKDPTCAACGSGTSGVFNSASRLKKLLDRKRARAAKKRQDAIDAGEEVSDEVEE
;
A
#
# COMPACT_ATOMS: atom_id res chain seq x y z
N MET A 1 -43.52 -75.19 -2.40
CA MET A 1 -43.74 -74.10 -3.38
C MET A 1 -43.62 -72.78 -2.63
N SER A 2 -42.38 -72.29 -2.48
CA SER A 2 -42.07 -71.13 -1.63
C SER A 2 -42.28 -69.84 -2.41
N SER A 3 -43.15 -68.97 -1.90
CA SER A 3 -43.56 -67.69 -2.48
C SER A 3 -42.48 -66.59 -2.41
N THR A 4 -41.21 -66.96 -2.28
CA THR A 4 -40.12 -66.03 -1.94
C THR A 4 -39.49 -65.32 -3.14
N ASN A 5 -39.84 -65.67 -4.38
CA ASN A 5 -39.13 -65.18 -5.56
C ASN A 5 -39.95 -64.28 -6.52
N LEU A 6 -41.11 -63.75 -6.09
CA LEU A 6 -41.96 -62.90 -6.95
C LEU A 6 -42.06 -61.43 -6.53
N LEU A 7 -41.34 -61.00 -5.50
CA LEU A 7 -41.31 -59.59 -5.10
C LEU A 7 -39.87 -59.11 -5.17
N GLY A 8 -39.60 -58.19 -6.09
CA GLY A 8 -38.30 -57.50 -6.16
C GLY A 8 -37.90 -56.96 -4.79
N SER A 9 -36.60 -56.72 -4.62
CA SER A 9 -35.87 -56.38 -3.36
C SER A 9 -36.41 -55.17 -2.55
N THR A 10 -37.60 -54.65 -2.85
CA THR A 10 -38.25 -53.49 -2.25
C THR A 10 -39.18 -53.81 -1.08
N ARG A 11 -39.37 -55.07 -0.70
CA ARG A 11 -40.22 -55.46 0.45
C ARG A 11 -39.52 -56.40 1.44
N ALA A 12 -38.28 -56.08 1.82
CA ALA A 12 -37.74 -56.65 3.06
C ALA A 12 -38.56 -56.10 4.24
N ALA A 13 -39.14 -56.99 5.05
CA ALA A 13 -39.87 -56.59 6.26
C ALA A 13 -38.92 -55.81 7.20
N PRO A 14 -39.36 -54.69 7.83
CA PRO A 14 -38.47 -53.92 8.68
C PRO A 14 -38.15 -54.71 9.95
N ASP A 15 -36.87 -54.99 10.16
CA ASP A 15 -36.27 -55.73 11.30
C ASP A 15 -36.40 -55.01 12.66
N GLY A 16 -37.33 -54.03 12.78
CA GLY A 16 -37.59 -53.20 13.96
C GLY A 16 -36.43 -52.32 14.46
N THR A 17 -35.22 -52.57 13.99
CA THR A 17 -33.99 -51.97 14.49
C THR A 17 -33.72 -50.66 13.74
N TYR A 18 -33.64 -49.55 14.47
CA TYR A 18 -33.34 -48.23 13.92
C TYR A 18 -31.88 -48.15 13.42
N LYS A 19 -31.69 -47.91 12.11
CA LYS A 19 -30.36 -47.86 11.45
C LYS A 19 -29.91 -46.44 11.13
N GLY A 20 -30.41 -45.43 11.85
CA GLY A 20 -30.11 -44.02 11.62
C GLY A 20 -31.03 -43.33 10.61
N LEU A 21 -31.07 -42.00 10.67
CA LEU A 21 -32.00 -41.16 9.91
C LEU A 21 -31.85 -41.27 8.39
N ALA A 22 -30.63 -41.56 7.91
CA ALA A 22 -30.33 -41.74 6.49
C ALA A 22 -30.91 -43.04 5.90
N ASN A 23 -31.11 -44.06 6.73
CA ASN A 23 -31.59 -45.39 6.33
C ASN A 23 -33.11 -45.56 6.51
N LYS A 24 -33.86 -44.45 6.53
CA LYS A 24 -35.33 -44.49 6.57
C LYS A 24 -35.88 -45.08 5.27
N THR A 25 -36.97 -45.85 5.38
CA THR A 25 -37.66 -46.43 4.23
C THR A 25 -38.23 -45.33 3.34
N SER A 26 -37.77 -45.23 2.10
CA SER A 26 -38.34 -44.30 1.11
C SER A 26 -39.41 -45.00 0.28
N PHE A 27 -40.65 -44.48 0.32
CA PHE A 27 -41.78 -44.99 -0.47
C PHE A 27 -41.91 -44.31 -1.85
N VAL A 28 -41.00 -43.40 -2.19
CA VAL A 28 -40.99 -42.69 -3.47
C VAL A 28 -40.47 -43.62 -4.57
N GLN A 29 -41.31 -43.87 -5.58
CA GLN A 29 -40.91 -44.62 -6.77
C GLN A 29 -39.87 -43.81 -7.56
N ARG A 30 -38.69 -44.37 -7.78
CA ARG A 30 -37.67 -43.76 -8.64
C ARG A 30 -37.92 -44.18 -10.10
N ASN A 31 -37.78 -43.23 -11.02
CA ASN A 31 -37.82 -43.51 -12.45
C ASN A 31 -36.64 -44.41 -12.83
N LEU A 32 -36.92 -45.55 -13.48
CA LEU A 32 -35.92 -46.54 -13.87
C LEU A 32 -35.04 -46.08 -15.03
N ASP A 33 -35.57 -45.22 -15.90
CA ASP A 33 -34.87 -44.68 -17.07
C ASP A 33 -33.99 -43.45 -16.74
N ALA A 34 -34.03 -42.96 -15.50
CA ALA A 34 -33.23 -41.81 -15.11
C ALA A 34 -31.77 -42.24 -14.85
N PRO A 35 -30.77 -41.51 -15.38
CA PRO A 35 -29.36 -41.81 -15.10
C PRO A 35 -29.10 -41.68 -13.60
N SER A 36 -28.32 -42.61 -13.04
CA SER A 36 -27.94 -42.59 -11.63
C SER A 36 -27.08 -41.36 -11.35
N ARG A 37 -27.67 -40.32 -10.75
CA ARG A 37 -26.99 -39.12 -10.29
C ARG A 37 -26.93 -39.12 -8.77
N THR A 38 -25.76 -38.83 -8.22
CA THR A 38 -25.63 -38.54 -6.79
C THR A 38 -26.28 -37.19 -6.52
N VAL A 39 -27.37 -37.20 -5.76
CA VAL A 39 -28.07 -35.96 -5.35
C VAL A 39 -27.57 -35.58 -3.97
N GLY A 40 -26.97 -34.39 -3.87
CA GLY A 40 -26.46 -33.85 -2.61
C GLY A 40 -25.15 -33.09 -2.79
N PRO A 41 -24.52 -32.66 -1.68
CA PRO A 41 -23.21 -32.03 -1.70
C PRO A 41 -22.19 -32.92 -2.42
N ILE A 42 -21.61 -32.41 -3.51
CA ILE A 42 -20.60 -33.11 -4.29
C ILE A 42 -19.24 -32.82 -3.66
N LYS A 43 -18.45 -33.87 -3.46
CA LYS A 43 -17.08 -33.72 -2.95
C LYS A 43 -16.21 -33.04 -4.01
N ALA A 44 -15.56 -31.94 -3.64
CA ALA A 44 -14.60 -31.25 -4.50
C ALA A 44 -13.37 -32.14 -4.80
N PRO A 45 -12.76 -32.02 -5.98
CA PRO A 45 -11.55 -32.77 -6.33
C PRO A 45 -10.36 -32.35 -5.45
N THR A 46 -9.56 -33.31 -4.99
CA THR A 46 -8.46 -33.08 -4.04
C THR A 46 -7.17 -32.56 -4.69
N ASN A 47 -7.06 -32.72 -6.02
CA ASN A 47 -5.86 -32.47 -6.80
C ASN A 47 -5.93 -31.18 -7.65
N ILE A 48 -6.95 -30.33 -7.45
CA ILE A 48 -7.12 -29.08 -8.20
C ILE A 48 -6.98 -27.91 -7.23
N ARG A 49 -6.11 -26.95 -7.59
CA ARG A 49 -6.06 -25.63 -6.95
C ARG A 49 -6.87 -24.66 -7.79
N THR A 50 -7.96 -24.14 -7.24
CA THR A 50 -8.80 -23.16 -7.94
C THR A 50 -8.06 -21.82 -7.98
N ILE A 51 -7.89 -21.24 -9.16
CA ILE A 51 -7.34 -19.89 -9.33
C ILE A 51 -8.41 -18.91 -8.85
N THR A 52 -8.06 -18.06 -7.89
CA THR A 52 -8.92 -16.96 -7.46
C THR A 52 -8.47 -15.70 -8.18
N VAL A 53 -9.39 -15.09 -8.94
CA VAL A 53 -9.21 -13.77 -9.56
C VAL A 53 -10.24 -12.86 -8.91
N ILE A 54 -9.81 -11.69 -8.47
CA ILE A 54 -10.70 -10.69 -7.88
C ILE A 54 -11.30 -9.89 -9.05
N ASP A 55 -12.62 -9.89 -9.16
CA ASP A 55 -13.33 -9.04 -10.11
C ASP A 55 -13.55 -7.65 -9.48
N TYR A 56 -12.87 -6.66 -10.02
CA TYR A 56 -12.94 -5.28 -9.54
C TYR A 56 -14.04 -4.46 -10.24
N THR A 57 -14.76 -5.03 -11.21
CA THR A 57 -15.78 -4.29 -11.95
C THR A 57 -17.10 -4.26 -11.18
N PRO A 58 -17.56 -3.08 -10.68
CA PRO A 58 -18.81 -3.03 -9.94
C PRO A 58 -20.00 -3.03 -10.91
N ASP A 59 -20.93 -3.96 -10.72
CA ASP A 59 -22.21 -4.00 -11.45
C ASP A 59 -23.20 -2.94 -10.94
N THR A 60 -22.75 -1.72 -10.66
CA THR A 60 -23.60 -0.62 -10.16
C THR A 60 -24.05 0.27 -11.32
N CYS A 61 -25.35 0.59 -11.36
CA CYS A 61 -25.91 1.45 -12.38
C CYS A 61 -25.35 2.87 -12.25
N LYS A 62 -24.56 3.30 -13.23
CA LYS A 62 -23.93 4.63 -13.26
C LYS A 62 -24.97 5.75 -13.16
N ASP A 63 -26.01 5.69 -13.98
CA ASP A 63 -27.03 6.73 -14.05
C ASP A 63 -27.79 6.81 -12.73
N TYR A 64 -28.25 5.66 -12.21
CA TYR A 64 -28.91 5.62 -10.91
C TYR A 64 -28.00 6.10 -9.78
N LYS A 65 -26.70 5.78 -9.81
CA LYS A 65 -25.75 6.19 -8.78
C LYS A 65 -25.46 7.69 -8.80
N GLN A 66 -25.35 8.31 -9.97
CA GLN A 66 -25.06 9.74 -10.11
C GLN A 66 -26.32 10.60 -9.95
N THR A 67 -27.40 10.27 -10.66
CA THR A 67 -28.59 11.15 -10.77
C THR A 67 -29.72 10.72 -9.85
N GLY A 68 -29.81 9.43 -9.51
CA GLY A 68 -30.87 8.87 -8.67
C GLY A 68 -32.05 8.39 -9.51
N PHE A 69 -31.92 8.52 -10.82
CA PHE A 69 -32.92 8.13 -11.79
C PHE A 69 -32.26 7.33 -12.90
N CYS A 70 -32.66 6.07 -13.03
CA CYS A 70 -32.29 5.25 -14.18
C CYS A 70 -33.46 5.25 -15.16
N GLY A 71 -33.23 5.63 -16.42
CA GLY A 71 -34.26 5.58 -17.47
C GLY A 71 -34.80 4.18 -17.74
N PHE A 72 -34.06 3.13 -17.36
CA PHE A 72 -34.50 1.74 -17.46
C PHE A 72 -35.39 1.28 -16.29
N GLY A 73 -35.50 2.08 -15.23
CA GLY A 73 -36.25 1.71 -14.02
C GLY A 73 -35.82 0.34 -13.50
N ASP A 74 -36.79 -0.47 -13.06
CA ASP A 74 -36.54 -1.80 -12.48
C ASP A 74 -36.08 -2.85 -13.50
N ASN A 75 -36.10 -2.54 -14.80
CA ASN A 75 -35.55 -3.43 -15.83
C ASN A 75 -34.04 -3.24 -16.04
N CYS A 76 -33.39 -2.37 -15.26
CA CYS A 76 -31.96 -2.19 -15.35
C CYS A 76 -31.23 -3.49 -14.95
N LYS A 77 -30.29 -3.96 -15.78
CA LYS A 77 -29.41 -5.09 -15.45
C LYS A 77 -28.49 -4.78 -14.27
N PHE A 78 -28.17 -3.51 -14.05
CA PHE A 78 -27.19 -3.05 -13.07
C PHE A 78 -27.86 -2.68 -11.74
N LEU A 79 -27.12 -2.84 -10.65
CA LEU A 79 -27.59 -2.60 -9.28
C LEU A 79 -27.91 -1.12 -9.04
N HIS A 80 -29.10 -0.88 -8.51
CA HIS A 80 -29.57 0.44 -8.07
C HIS A 80 -29.14 0.75 -6.63
N ALA A 81 -27.83 0.95 -6.44
CA ALA A 81 -27.26 1.39 -5.17
C ALA A 81 -26.66 2.80 -5.32
N ARG A 82 -26.91 3.67 -4.34
CA ARG A 82 -26.38 5.04 -4.28
C ARG A 82 -25.26 5.19 -3.26
N GLU A 83 -24.67 4.07 -2.87
CA GLU A 83 -23.62 4.03 -1.86
C GLU A 83 -22.26 4.36 -2.49
N ASP A 84 -21.49 5.20 -1.81
CA ASP A 84 -20.15 5.62 -2.21
C ASP A 84 -19.10 4.99 -1.28
N TYR A 85 -18.90 3.68 -1.43
CA TYR A 85 -17.78 3.00 -0.80
C TYR A 85 -16.52 3.08 -1.67
N LYS A 86 -15.39 3.31 -1.01
CA LYS A 86 -14.07 3.19 -1.64
C LYS A 86 -13.88 1.76 -2.13
N GLN A 87 -13.40 1.63 -3.36
CA GLN A 87 -13.11 0.33 -3.95
C GLN A 87 -11.89 -0.29 -3.25
N GLY A 88 -11.77 -1.62 -3.27
CA GLY A 88 -10.66 -2.33 -2.61
C GLY A 88 -9.29 -1.78 -3.00
N TRP A 89 -9.06 -1.55 -4.30
CA TRP A 89 -7.80 -0.98 -4.79
C TRP A 89 -7.51 0.42 -4.24
N GLN A 90 -8.54 1.23 -3.97
CA GLN A 90 -8.39 2.56 -3.42
C GLN A 90 -8.02 2.48 -1.94
N LEU A 91 -8.60 1.53 -1.20
CA LEU A 91 -8.22 1.25 0.19
C LEU A 91 -6.79 0.71 0.31
N ASP A 92 -6.41 -0.20 -0.59
CA ASP A 92 -5.05 -0.76 -0.63
C ASP A 92 -4.02 0.34 -0.89
N LYS A 93 -4.30 1.24 -1.84
CA LYS A 93 -3.44 2.39 -2.11
C LYS A 93 -3.34 3.35 -0.92
N GLU A 94 -4.47 3.69 -0.30
CA GLU A 94 -4.49 4.54 0.89
C GLU A 94 -3.72 3.91 2.05
N TRP A 95 -3.80 2.59 2.20
CA TRP A 95 -3.02 1.83 3.18
C TRP A 95 -1.53 1.88 2.87
N GLU A 96 -1.13 1.67 1.61
CA GLU A 96 0.26 1.76 1.17
C GLU A 96 0.84 3.15 1.40
N ASP A 97 0.11 4.22 1.06
CA ASP A 97 0.54 5.61 1.25
C ASP A 97 0.79 5.91 2.74
N VAL A 98 -0.11 5.46 3.63
CA VAL A 98 0.05 5.58 5.08
C VAL A 98 1.22 4.74 5.61
N ALA A 99 1.42 3.54 5.06
CA ALA A 99 2.53 2.66 5.41
C ALA A 99 3.88 3.21 4.94
N LYS A 100 3.95 3.86 3.78
CA LYS A 100 5.16 4.46 3.21
C LYS A 100 5.68 5.62 4.07
N GLY A 101 4.79 6.34 4.77
CA GLY A 101 5.15 7.34 5.78
C GLY A 101 5.67 6.74 7.10
N LYS A 102 5.41 5.45 7.36
CA LYS A 102 5.86 4.71 8.54
C LYS A 102 6.95 3.69 8.15
N LYS A 103 8.11 4.16 7.66
CA LYS A 103 9.31 3.31 7.41
C LYS A 103 9.96 2.72 8.69
N ASN A 104 9.22 2.59 9.79
CA ASN A 104 9.70 2.09 11.08
C ASN A 104 8.77 1.02 11.69
N LEU A 105 8.11 0.17 10.89
CA LEU A 105 7.67 -1.13 11.40
C LEU A 105 8.63 -2.19 10.88
N GLY A 106 9.48 -2.68 11.79
CA GLY A 106 10.57 -3.61 11.53
C GLY A 106 10.08 -4.97 11.05
N GLY A 107 9.82 -5.07 9.75
CA GLY A 107 9.85 -6.33 9.02
C GLY A 107 11.25 -6.54 8.46
N THR A 108 11.86 -7.68 8.79
CA THR A 108 13.13 -8.11 8.20
C THR A 108 12.97 -8.18 6.68
N VAL A 109 13.62 -7.25 5.97
CA VAL A 109 13.73 -7.30 4.50
C VAL A 109 14.53 -8.55 4.15
N VAL A 110 13.84 -9.63 3.76
CA VAL A 110 14.47 -10.75 3.09
C VAL A 110 14.95 -10.27 1.74
N ALA A 111 16.24 -10.44 1.49
CA ALA A 111 16.90 -10.00 0.26
C ALA A 111 16.28 -10.73 -0.94
N ASP A 112 15.54 -9.99 -1.78
CA ASP A 112 15.12 -10.49 -3.08
C ASP A 112 16.32 -10.48 -4.03
N ALA A 113 16.53 -11.58 -4.77
CA ALA A 113 17.73 -11.87 -5.54
C ALA A 113 17.81 -11.13 -6.89
N ASN A 114 17.01 -10.07 -7.06
CA ASN A 114 16.96 -9.29 -8.30
C ASN A 114 17.46 -7.86 -8.07
N ARG A 115 18.72 -7.75 -7.62
CA ARG A 115 19.46 -6.48 -7.54
C ARG A 115 20.22 -6.21 -8.85
N SER A 116 19.48 -6.08 -9.95
CA SER A 116 20.03 -5.60 -11.23
C SER A 116 18.96 -4.85 -12.01
N LYS A 117 18.53 -3.73 -11.44
CA LYS A 117 17.89 -2.59 -12.11
C LYS A 117 17.38 -1.66 -11.01
N VAL A 118 18.24 -0.76 -10.55
CA VAL A 118 18.01 0.70 -10.40
C VAL A 118 19.39 1.25 -10.02
N ALA A 119 20.09 1.85 -10.98
CA ALA A 119 21.30 2.63 -10.73
C ALA A 119 21.24 3.96 -11.50
N ASP A 120 20.03 4.40 -11.85
CA ASP A 120 19.80 5.54 -12.73
C ASP A 120 18.51 6.31 -12.37
N ASP A 121 18.05 6.19 -11.12
CA ASP A 121 16.83 6.83 -10.60
C ASP A 121 17.01 7.38 -9.16
N ASP A 122 18.25 7.38 -8.64
CA ASP A 122 18.59 7.95 -7.32
C ASP A 122 18.76 9.48 -7.36
N ASP A 123 18.88 10.08 -8.54
CA ASP A 123 19.07 11.52 -8.68
C ASP A 123 17.77 12.33 -8.49
N ASP A 124 16.63 11.80 -8.95
CA ASP A 124 15.34 12.51 -8.88
C ASP A 124 14.73 12.50 -7.46
N GLU A 125 14.88 11.41 -6.69
CA GLU A 125 14.40 11.35 -5.30
C GLU A 125 15.26 12.18 -4.33
N GLU A 126 16.58 12.26 -4.52
CA GLU A 126 17.44 13.13 -3.70
C GLU A 126 17.24 14.61 -4.04
N ASP A 127 16.97 14.96 -5.31
CA ASP A 127 16.70 16.34 -5.71
C ASP A 127 15.33 16.83 -5.18
N ALA A 128 14.31 15.97 -5.08
CA ALA A 128 13.05 16.30 -4.40
C ALA A 128 13.21 16.47 -2.87
N MET A 129 14.17 15.78 -2.24
CA MET A 129 14.54 16.01 -0.84
C MET A 129 15.33 17.30 -0.61
N LEU A 130 15.98 17.86 -1.65
CA LEU A 130 16.68 19.15 -1.58
C LEU A 130 15.72 20.35 -1.59
N GLU A 131 14.54 20.23 -2.19
CA GLU A 131 13.55 21.32 -2.24
C GLU A 131 12.86 21.56 -0.89
N ASN A 132 12.70 20.50 -0.08
CA ASN A 132 12.01 20.57 1.19
C ASN A 132 12.88 21.01 2.38
N ILE A 133 14.20 21.20 2.19
CA ILE A 133 15.11 21.63 3.26
C ILE A 133 15.49 23.11 3.03
N PRO A 134 15.17 24.03 3.97
CA PRO A 134 15.57 25.42 3.85
C PRO A 134 17.09 25.55 3.71
N PHE A 135 17.58 26.13 2.62
CA PHE A 135 19.02 26.22 2.30
C PHE A 135 19.82 27.14 3.24
N ALA A 136 19.14 27.96 4.04
CA ALA A 136 19.73 28.88 4.98
C ALA A 136 19.32 28.56 6.42
N CYS A 137 20.22 28.82 7.37
CA CYS A 137 19.90 28.64 8.77
C CYS A 137 18.84 29.64 9.24
N ILE A 138 17.80 29.16 9.92
CA ILE A 138 16.67 30.00 10.40
C ILE A 138 17.15 31.09 11.39
N ILE A 139 18.28 30.88 12.06
CA ILE A 139 18.81 31.80 13.08
C ILE A 139 19.66 32.91 12.45
N CYS A 140 20.65 32.56 11.60
CA CYS A 140 21.56 33.54 11.01
C CYS A 140 21.22 33.93 9.57
N ARG A 141 20.28 33.23 8.91
CA ARG A 141 19.88 33.43 7.50
C ARG A 141 21.00 33.29 6.47
N GLU A 142 22.18 32.85 6.90
CA GLU A 142 23.33 32.50 6.08
C GLU A 142 23.32 31.00 5.71
N PRO A 143 24.14 30.58 4.72
CA PRO A 143 24.42 29.17 4.47
C PRO A 143 24.94 28.46 5.72
N TYR A 144 24.61 27.17 5.86
CA TYR A 144 24.95 26.42 7.06
C TYR A 144 26.46 26.25 7.26
N LYS A 145 26.96 26.77 8.40
CA LYS A 145 28.30 26.51 8.93
C LYS A 145 28.18 25.40 9.96
N SER A 146 28.79 24.24 9.67
CA SER A 146 28.63 22.97 10.42
C SER A 146 27.17 22.65 10.80
N PRO A 147 26.36 22.13 9.83
CA PRO A 147 24.94 21.88 10.09
C PRO A 147 24.73 20.79 11.15
N VAL A 148 23.77 21.04 12.04
CA VAL A 148 23.30 20.13 13.10
C VAL A 148 21.79 19.92 13.00
N VAL A 149 21.33 18.73 13.39
CA VAL A 149 19.92 18.33 13.42
C VAL A 149 19.47 18.21 14.86
N THR A 150 18.32 18.81 15.15
CA THR A 150 17.61 18.65 16.43
C THR A 150 16.69 17.43 16.39
N ARG A 151 16.21 16.95 17.56
CA ARG A 151 15.26 15.82 17.62
C ARG A 151 13.98 16.04 16.80
N CYS A 152 13.58 17.28 16.62
CA CYS A 152 12.41 17.67 15.81
C CYS A 152 12.71 17.78 14.31
N GLY A 153 13.92 17.42 13.86
CA GLY A 153 14.28 17.40 12.44
C GLY A 153 14.66 18.76 11.85
N HIS A 154 14.76 19.81 12.67
CA HIS A 154 15.17 21.13 12.18
C HIS A 154 16.69 21.29 12.15
N TYR A 155 17.17 21.92 11.08
CA TYR A 155 18.58 22.15 10.79
C TYR A 155 19.04 23.54 11.25
N PHE A 156 20.22 23.62 11.87
CA PHE A 156 20.86 24.87 12.30
C PHE A 156 22.36 24.81 12.10
N CYS A 157 23.04 25.96 12.12
CA CYS A 157 24.49 25.99 12.33
C CYS A 157 24.81 25.61 13.77
N GLU A 158 25.85 24.82 14.00
CA GLU A 158 26.37 24.50 15.33
C GLU A 158 26.53 25.73 16.25
N PRO A 159 27.18 26.84 15.81
CA PRO A 159 27.29 28.04 16.66
C PRO A 159 25.94 28.69 16.95
N CYS A 160 24.98 28.60 16.03
CA CYS A 160 23.65 29.19 16.21
C CYS A 160 22.81 28.39 17.19
N ALA A 161 22.87 27.06 17.11
CA ALA A 161 22.20 26.17 18.04
C ALA A 161 22.72 26.36 19.48
N LEU A 162 24.05 26.42 19.66
CA LEU A 162 24.67 26.61 20.97
C LEU A 162 24.39 28.00 21.57
N LYS A 163 24.48 29.07 20.76
CA LYS A 163 24.16 30.44 21.21
C LYS A 163 22.71 30.57 21.66
N ARG A 164 21.78 29.93 20.93
CA ARG A 164 20.35 29.95 21.28
C ARG A 164 20.08 29.11 22.52
N TYR A 165 20.62 27.90 22.63
CA TYR A 165 20.41 27.03 23.78
C TYR A 165 20.80 27.68 25.12
N ARG A 166 21.83 28.54 25.11
CA ARG A 166 22.22 29.34 26.28
C ARG A 166 21.19 30.38 26.72
N LYS A 167 20.40 30.91 25.77
CA LYS A 167 19.35 31.91 26.04
C LYS A 167 18.00 31.22 26.28
N ASP A 168 17.60 30.39 25.32
CA ASP A 168 16.34 29.66 25.31
C ASP A 168 16.60 28.21 24.88
N PRO A 169 16.25 27.21 25.72
CA PRO A 169 16.47 25.79 25.41
C PRO A 169 15.47 25.19 24.39
N THR A 170 14.79 26.03 23.61
CA THR A 170 13.74 25.66 22.65
C THR A 170 14.19 25.76 21.18
N CYS A 171 13.57 24.94 20.33
CA CYS A 171 13.85 24.93 18.90
C CYS A 171 13.33 26.20 18.23
N ALA A 172 14.12 26.78 17.33
CA ALA A 172 13.78 28.03 16.65
C ALA A 172 12.62 27.94 15.68
N ALA A 173 12.38 26.75 15.12
CA ALA A 173 11.36 26.54 14.08
C ALA A 173 10.01 26.14 14.67
N CYS A 174 9.99 25.21 15.63
CA CYS A 174 8.75 24.65 16.19
C CYS A 174 8.56 24.88 17.69
N GLY A 175 9.50 25.52 18.38
CA GLY A 175 9.39 25.79 19.83
C GLY A 175 9.58 24.57 20.74
N SER A 176 9.72 23.36 20.21
CA SER A 176 9.95 22.15 21.03
C SER A 176 11.24 22.24 21.85
N GLY A 177 11.22 21.72 23.08
CA GLY A 177 12.40 21.65 23.94
C GLY A 177 13.50 20.79 23.30
N THR A 178 14.68 21.35 23.08
CA THR A 178 15.78 20.65 22.38
C THR A 178 16.50 19.63 23.28
N SER A 179 16.30 19.70 24.61
CA SER A 179 16.93 18.83 25.61
C SER A 179 18.47 18.74 25.52
N GLY A 180 19.12 19.72 24.90
CA GLY A 180 20.58 19.76 24.72
C GLY A 180 21.11 18.75 23.70
N VAL A 181 20.25 18.08 22.93
CA VAL A 181 20.65 17.05 21.96
C VAL A 181 20.73 17.65 20.56
N PHE A 182 21.95 17.85 20.08
CA PHE A 182 22.25 18.32 18.73
C PHE A 182 23.16 17.30 18.05
N ASN A 183 22.64 16.63 17.01
CA ASN A 183 23.40 15.65 16.24
C ASN A 183 24.01 16.30 15.00
N SER A 184 25.17 15.84 14.53
CA SER A 184 25.76 16.34 13.30
C SER A 184 24.94 15.89 12.07
N ALA A 185 24.68 16.82 11.14
CA ALA A 185 23.87 16.56 9.95
C ALA A 185 24.73 16.05 8.79
N SER A 186 25.28 14.83 8.89
CA SER A 186 26.15 14.26 7.84
C SER A 186 25.47 14.16 6.46
N ARG A 187 24.17 13.84 6.43
CA ARG A 187 23.37 13.80 5.19
C ARG A 187 23.22 15.18 4.56
N LEU A 188 22.94 16.21 5.35
CA LEU A 188 22.82 17.58 4.84
C LEU A 188 24.16 18.11 4.33
N LYS A 189 25.28 17.75 4.97
CA LYS A 189 26.63 18.08 4.47
C LYS A 189 26.85 17.49 3.08
N LYS A 190 26.61 16.19 2.91
CA LYS A 190 26.76 15.51 1.62
C LYS A 190 25.93 16.16 0.51
N LEU A 191 24.70 16.55 0.83
CA LEU A 191 23.79 17.23 -0.10
C LEU A 191 24.28 18.63 -0.49
N LEU A 192 24.75 19.43 0.48
CA LEU A 192 25.33 20.75 0.23
C LEU A 192 26.61 20.68 -0.59
N ASP A 193 27.48 19.70 -0.30
CA ASP A 193 28.73 19.48 -1.02
C ASP A 193 28.46 19.04 -2.47
N ARG A 194 27.47 18.16 -2.69
CA ARG A 194 27.01 17.78 -4.03
C ARG A 194 26.50 18.97 -4.83
N LYS A 195 25.68 19.83 -4.22
CA LYS A 195 25.16 21.06 -4.86
C LYS A 195 26.27 22.02 -5.23
N ARG A 196 27.25 22.23 -4.33
CA ARG A 196 28.44 23.06 -4.60
C ARG A 196 29.29 22.49 -5.73
N ALA A 197 29.52 21.18 -5.76
CA ALA A 197 30.26 20.53 -6.84
C ALA A 197 29.55 20.68 -8.20
N ARG A 198 28.23 20.53 -8.25
CA ARG A 198 27.41 20.72 -9.46
C ARG A 198 27.47 22.17 -9.95
N ALA A 199 27.37 23.13 -9.04
CA ALA A 199 27.49 24.55 -9.36
C ALA A 199 28.90 24.93 -9.85
N ALA A 200 29.96 24.40 -9.21
CA ALA A 200 31.33 24.62 -9.62
C ALA A 200 31.63 24.06 -11.02
N LYS A 201 31.14 22.85 -11.31
CA LYS A 201 31.25 22.26 -12.66
C LYS A 201 30.55 23.13 -13.70
N LYS A 202 29.32 23.58 -13.43
CA LYS A 202 28.58 24.47 -14.34
C LYS A 202 29.31 25.80 -14.56
N ARG A 203 29.97 26.34 -13.53
CA ARG A 203 30.80 27.54 -13.63
C ARG A 203 32.05 27.30 -14.49
N GLN A 204 32.73 26.17 -14.33
CA GLN A 204 33.89 25.81 -15.16
C GLN A 204 33.48 25.63 -16.62
N ASP A 205 32.39 24.92 -16.89
CA ASP A 205 31.86 24.73 -18.24
C ASP A 205 31.49 26.07 -18.91
N ALA A 206 30.98 27.04 -18.14
CA ALA A 206 30.69 28.40 -18.64
C ALA A 206 31.95 29.23 -18.95
N ILE A 207 33.00 29.10 -18.14
CA ILE A 207 34.31 29.73 -18.39
C ILE A 207 34.94 29.12 -19.64
N ASP A 208 34.89 27.80 -19.78
CA ASP A 208 35.41 27.07 -20.95
C ASP A 208 34.62 27.39 -22.23
N ALA A 209 33.33 27.72 -22.11
CA ALA A 209 32.47 28.20 -23.19
C ALA A 209 32.66 29.69 -23.53
N GLY A 210 33.51 30.43 -22.79
CA GLY A 210 33.82 31.84 -23.05
C GLY A 210 32.76 32.83 -22.58
N GLU A 211 31.88 32.46 -21.65
CA GLU A 211 30.87 33.33 -21.06
C GLU A 211 31.46 34.08 -19.85
N GLU A 212 31.33 35.42 -19.81
CA GLU A 212 31.81 36.25 -18.70
C GLU A 212 30.96 35.98 -17.44
N VAL A 213 31.53 35.25 -16.48
CA VAL A 213 30.85 34.94 -15.22
C VAL A 213 31.08 36.06 -14.21
N SER A 214 30.02 36.79 -13.85
CA SER A 214 30.07 37.77 -12.76
C SER A 214 30.19 37.08 -11.39
N ASP A 215 31.13 37.55 -10.57
CA ASP A 215 31.48 37.00 -9.24
C ASP A 215 30.46 37.30 -8.12
N GLU A 216 29.21 37.67 -8.45
CA GLU A 216 28.22 38.11 -7.45
C GLU A 216 27.33 36.98 -6.93
N VAL A 217 27.89 35.83 -6.49
CA VAL A 217 27.13 34.88 -5.66
C VAL A 217 28.05 34.14 -4.67
N GLU A 218 28.79 34.88 -3.86
CA GLU A 218 29.36 34.34 -2.62
C GLU A 218 28.99 35.24 -1.42
N GLU A 219 27.71 35.21 -1.01
CA GLU A 219 27.32 35.47 0.40
C GLU A 219 26.15 34.55 0.81
#